data_AF-A0A840Q9S7-F1
#
_entry.id   AF-A0A840Q9S7-F1
#
_cell.length_a   1.000
_cell.length_b   1.000
_cell.length_c   1.000
_cell.angle_alpha   90.00
_cell.angle_beta   90.00
_cell.angle_gamma   90.00
#
_symmetry.space_group_name_H-M   'P 1'
#
loop_
_entity.id
_entity.type
_entity.pdbx_description
1 polymer ?
#
loop_
_entity_poly.entity_id
_entity_poly.type
_entity_poly.pdbx_seq_one_letter_code
_entity_poly.pdbx_strand_id
1 'polypeptide(L)'
;MSAMPHDFAPDDPPARHARETVDLAERVAALLSGYHELSKRSAGFEESQDTSMASNVRSLGRARKVSVSMPEELTAAVQRRVGRGEFSHYVTDAVARQLELDLLAELSDLLEAEHGPVPEDVLAEARAAWPDAQ
;
A
#
# COMPACT_ATOMS: atom_id res chain seq x y z
N MET A 1 27.70 31.85 -13.27
CA MET A 1 26.91 31.68 -12.04
C MET A 1 27.20 30.29 -11.53
N SER A 2 27.95 30.20 -10.43
CA SER A 2 28.45 28.93 -9.88
C SER A 2 27.41 28.42 -8.87
N ALA A 3 26.84 27.22 -9.10
CA ALA A 3 25.98 26.58 -8.12
C ALA A 3 26.83 26.11 -6.92
N MET A 4 26.43 26.51 -5.73
CA MET A 4 27.02 26.06 -4.46
C MET A 4 26.65 24.60 -4.21
N PRO A 5 27.53 23.77 -3.62
CA PRO A 5 27.16 22.46 -3.13
C PRO A 5 26.37 22.63 -1.82
N HIS A 6 25.15 22.09 -1.76
CA HIS A 6 24.42 21.98 -0.51
C HIS A 6 25.06 20.89 0.34
N ASP A 7 25.78 21.32 1.37
CA ASP A 7 26.38 20.49 2.40
C ASP A 7 25.29 20.06 3.39
N PHE A 8 24.72 18.87 3.18
CA PHE A 8 23.82 18.23 4.15
C PHE A 8 24.68 17.59 5.24
N ALA A 9 24.88 18.28 6.35
CA ALA A 9 25.44 17.68 7.56
C ALA A 9 24.29 17.16 8.45
N PRO A 10 24.18 15.86 8.75
CA PRO A 10 23.19 15.35 9.70
C PRO A 10 23.77 15.32 11.12
N ASP A 11 23.00 15.84 12.09
CA ASP A 11 23.30 15.82 13.53
C ASP A 11 22.68 14.58 14.23
N ASP A 12 22.54 13.47 13.49
CA ASP A 12 22.08 12.16 13.98
C ASP A 12 22.85 11.07 13.20
N PRO A 13 23.28 9.93 13.80
CA PRO A 13 24.09 8.96 13.06
C PRO A 13 23.25 8.37 11.92
N PRO A 14 23.68 8.50 10.65
CA PRO A 14 22.89 8.15 9.46
C PRO A 14 22.50 6.66 9.43
N ALA A 15 23.23 5.82 10.17
CA ALA A 15 23.03 4.38 10.21
C ALA A 15 21.73 3.93 10.92
N ARG A 16 21.06 4.79 11.70
CA ARG A 16 19.81 4.40 12.37
C ARG A 16 18.60 4.62 11.46
N HIS A 17 18.41 5.85 10.96
CA HIS A 17 17.33 6.20 10.03
C HIS A 17 17.40 5.37 8.75
N ALA A 18 18.60 5.17 8.20
CA ALA A 18 18.79 4.32 7.02
C ALA A 18 18.42 2.84 7.24
N ARG A 19 18.47 2.32 8.49
CA ARG A 19 17.99 0.96 8.78
C ARG A 19 16.49 0.92 8.97
N GLU A 20 15.91 1.96 9.56
CA GLU A 20 14.46 2.10 9.76
C GLU A 20 13.73 2.25 8.42
N THR A 21 14.27 3.02 7.47
CA THR A 21 13.73 3.14 6.09
C THR A 21 13.78 1.82 5.33
N VAL A 22 14.91 1.08 5.41
CA VAL A 22 15.07 -0.22 4.75
C VAL A 22 14.09 -1.25 5.30
N ASP A 23 13.95 -1.37 6.63
CA ASP A 23 12.99 -2.31 7.24
C ASP A 23 11.55 -1.99 6.85
N LEU A 24 11.19 -0.70 6.80
CA LEU A 24 9.85 -0.28 6.39
C LEU A 24 9.59 -0.52 4.90
N ALA A 25 10.57 -0.25 4.04
CA ALA A 25 10.48 -0.56 2.62
C ALA A 25 10.32 -2.07 2.36
N GLU A 26 11.03 -2.92 3.11
CA GLU A 26 10.86 -4.37 3.05
C GLU A 26 9.45 -4.80 3.49
N ARG A 27 8.89 -4.18 4.54
CA ARG A 27 7.50 -4.45 4.98
C ARG A 27 6.47 -4.06 3.92
N VAL A 28 6.62 -2.90 3.29
CA VAL A 28 5.77 -2.46 2.17
C VAL A 28 5.88 -3.45 1.01
N ALA A 29 7.10 -3.82 0.61
CA ALA A 29 7.34 -4.77 -0.47
C ALA A 29 6.76 -6.16 -0.18
N ALA A 30 6.85 -6.63 1.06
CA ALA A 30 6.25 -7.90 1.49
C ALA A 30 4.72 -7.87 1.43
N LEU A 31 4.10 -6.77 1.85
CA LEU A 31 2.65 -6.58 1.79
C LEU A 31 2.15 -6.54 0.34
N LEU A 32 2.83 -5.76 -0.51
CA LEU A 32 2.53 -5.66 -1.95
C LEU A 32 2.72 -6.99 -2.68
N SER A 33 3.76 -7.76 -2.35
CA SER A 33 4.00 -9.08 -2.94
C SER A 33 2.91 -10.08 -2.56
N GLY A 34 2.44 -10.05 -1.31
CA GLY A 34 1.27 -10.82 -0.88
C GLY A 34 0.01 -10.46 -1.68
N TYR A 35 -0.15 -9.18 -2.02
CA TYR A 35 -1.27 -8.67 -2.83
C TYR A 35 -1.16 -9.03 -4.31
N HIS A 36 0.05 -8.99 -4.90
CA HIS A 36 0.24 -9.43 -6.28
C HIS A 36 -0.05 -10.92 -6.45
N GLU A 37 0.26 -11.76 -5.47
CA GLU A 37 -0.13 -13.19 -5.47
C GLU A 37 -1.64 -13.40 -5.31
N LEU A 38 -2.34 -12.52 -4.60
CA LEU A 38 -3.81 -12.50 -4.53
C LEU A 38 -4.44 -12.04 -5.86
N SER A 39 -3.88 -10.97 -6.45
CA SER A 39 -4.36 -10.34 -7.69
C SER A 39 -4.08 -11.20 -8.94
N LYS A 40 -2.90 -11.82 -9.03
CA LYS A 40 -2.51 -12.70 -10.14
C LYS A 40 -3.33 -14.00 -10.20
N ARG A 41 -3.83 -14.46 -9.06
CA ARG A 41 -4.78 -15.58 -8.98
C ARG A 41 -6.18 -15.22 -9.48
N SER A 42 -6.59 -13.95 -9.45
CA SER A 42 -7.81 -13.47 -10.13
C SER A 42 -7.65 -13.33 -11.64
N ALA A 43 -6.43 -13.03 -12.11
CA ALA A 43 -6.18 -12.75 -13.52
C ALA A 43 -5.96 -14.01 -14.39
N GLY A 44 -5.88 -15.20 -13.80
CA GLY A 44 -5.62 -16.48 -14.50
C GLY A 44 -6.85 -17.16 -15.12
N PHE A 45 -7.99 -16.48 -15.26
CA PHE A 45 -9.21 -17.02 -15.84
C PHE A 45 -9.72 -16.12 -16.97
N GLU A 46 -9.11 -16.26 -18.15
CA GLU A 46 -9.78 -15.89 -19.41
C GLU A 46 -10.32 -17.17 -20.05
N GLU A 47 -11.56 -17.53 -19.71
CA GLU A 47 -12.63 -17.79 -20.68
C GLU A 47 -13.96 -18.01 -19.92
N SER A 48 -15.00 -17.30 -20.35
CA SER A 48 -16.41 -17.35 -19.90
C SER A 48 -16.84 -16.39 -18.78
N GLN A 49 -17.52 -15.33 -19.21
CA GLN A 49 -18.36 -14.44 -18.42
C GLN A 49 -19.51 -15.22 -17.77
N ASP A 50 -19.43 -15.51 -16.47
CA ASP A 50 -20.57 -15.36 -15.55
C ASP A 50 -20.11 -15.49 -14.08
N THR A 51 -20.41 -14.46 -13.29
CA THR A 51 -20.51 -14.44 -11.82
C THR A 51 -19.55 -15.35 -11.00
N SER A 52 -18.43 -14.79 -10.51
CA SER A 52 -17.85 -15.10 -9.18
C SER A 52 -16.48 -14.40 -8.97
N MET A 53 -16.48 -13.28 -8.24
CA MET A 53 -15.26 -12.64 -7.70
C MET A 53 -14.81 -13.24 -6.35
N ALA A 54 -15.36 -14.39 -5.94
CA ALA A 54 -15.48 -14.78 -4.53
C ALA A 54 -14.44 -15.81 -4.00
N SER A 55 -13.20 -15.86 -4.48
CA SER A 55 -12.32 -16.98 -4.06
C SER A 55 -10.84 -16.72 -3.79
N ASN A 56 -10.35 -15.48 -3.83
CA ASN A 56 -8.89 -15.29 -3.84
C ASN A 56 -8.18 -15.11 -2.49
N VAL A 57 -8.88 -15.00 -1.35
CA VAL A 57 -8.23 -14.90 -0.01
C VAL A 57 -7.75 -16.26 0.53
N ARG A 58 -7.13 -17.11 -0.30
CA ARG A 58 -6.47 -18.34 0.17
C ARG A 58 -4.94 -18.25 0.27
N SER A 59 -4.33 -17.09 0.01
CA SER A 59 -2.86 -16.98 -0.06
C SER A 59 -2.17 -16.24 1.11
N LEU A 60 -2.89 -15.69 2.09
CA LEU A 60 -2.29 -14.98 3.24
C LEU A 60 -2.05 -15.87 4.48
N GLY A 61 -2.03 -17.19 4.33
CA GLY A 61 -1.93 -18.12 5.45
C GLY A 61 -3.28 -18.41 6.13
N ARG A 62 -3.25 -19.05 7.31
CA ARG A 62 -4.46 -19.46 8.03
C ARG A 62 -5.16 -18.25 8.65
N ALA A 63 -6.42 -18.02 8.28
CA ALA A 63 -7.25 -16.99 8.90
C ALA A 63 -7.45 -17.23 10.41
N ARG A 64 -7.22 -16.19 11.22
CA ARG A 64 -7.53 -16.17 12.65
C ARG A 64 -8.79 -15.34 12.87
N LYS A 65 -9.77 -15.89 13.59
CA LYS A 65 -10.97 -15.14 13.97
C LYS A 65 -10.60 -14.05 14.98
N VAL A 66 -10.96 -12.82 14.65
CA VAL A 66 -10.88 -11.64 15.51
C VAL A 66 -12.27 -11.01 15.58
N SER A 67 -12.73 -10.60 16.76
CA SER A 67 -14.04 -9.97 16.95
C SER A 67 -13.85 -8.47 17.18
N VAL A 68 -14.57 -7.65 16.42
CA VAL A 68 -14.60 -6.19 16.53
C VAL A 68 -16.04 -5.70 16.45
N SER A 69 -16.36 -4.63 17.18
CA SER A 69 -17.66 -3.96 17.10
C SER A 69 -17.62 -2.90 16.01
N MET A 70 -18.69 -2.82 15.21
CA MET A 70 -18.83 -1.86 14.12
C MET A 70 -20.21 -1.19 14.16
N PRO A 71 -20.34 0.05 13.64
CA PRO A 71 -21.64 0.68 13.47
C PRO A 71 -22.59 -0.18 12.64
N GLU A 72 -23.83 -0.33 13.09
CA GLU A 72 -24.84 -1.16 12.43
C GLU A 72 -25.03 -0.75 10.97
N GLU A 73 -25.20 0.55 10.73
CA GLU A 73 -25.37 1.11 9.38
C GLU A 73 -24.19 0.79 8.44
N LEU A 74 -22.97 0.76 8.97
CA LEU A 74 -21.78 0.42 8.18
C LEU A 74 -21.80 -1.07 7.80
N THR A 75 -22.11 -1.95 8.75
CA THR A 75 -22.19 -3.39 8.46
C THR A 75 -23.28 -3.69 7.44
N ALA A 76 -24.44 -3.04 7.55
CA ALA A 76 -25.52 -3.15 6.58
C ALA A 76 -25.12 -2.61 5.20
N ALA A 77 -24.42 -1.47 5.14
CA ALA A 77 -23.95 -0.90 3.88
C ALA A 77 -22.95 -1.82 3.16
N VAL A 78 -22.00 -2.41 3.88
CA VAL A 78 -21.04 -3.37 3.32
C VAL A 78 -21.76 -4.62 2.82
N GLN A 79 -22.65 -5.21 3.63
CA GLN A 79 -23.41 -6.40 3.22
C GLN A 79 -24.23 -6.17 1.95
N ARG A 80 -24.87 -5.00 1.82
CA ARG A 80 -25.59 -4.63 0.58
C ARG A 80 -24.66 -4.50 -0.62
N ARG A 81 -23.43 -4.01 -0.42
CA ARG A 81 -22.44 -3.82 -1.49
C ARG A 81 -21.86 -5.14 -2.01
N VAL A 82 -21.50 -6.05 -1.10
CA VAL A 82 -20.71 -7.25 -1.46
C VAL A 82 -21.54 -8.53 -1.56
N GLY A 83 -22.76 -8.52 -1.02
CA GLY A 83 -23.64 -9.68 -1.03
C GLY A 83 -23.33 -10.70 0.07
N ARG A 84 -23.97 -11.87 -0.01
CA ARG A 84 -23.88 -12.92 1.02
C ARG A 84 -22.53 -13.63 0.94
N GLY A 85 -21.90 -13.85 2.09
CA GLY A 85 -20.63 -14.59 2.20
C GLY A 85 -19.37 -13.75 2.01
N GLU A 86 -19.47 -12.60 1.35
CA GLU A 86 -18.30 -11.79 0.97
C GLU A 86 -17.87 -10.75 2.01
N PHE A 87 -18.61 -10.61 3.11
CA PHE A 87 -18.31 -9.60 4.14
C PHE A 87 -16.89 -9.73 4.70
N SER A 88 -16.46 -10.95 5.04
CA SER A 88 -15.12 -11.18 5.60
C SER A 88 -14.01 -10.95 4.57
N HIS A 89 -14.25 -11.25 3.29
CA HIS A 89 -13.31 -10.98 2.21
C HIS A 89 -13.12 -9.48 2.04
N TYR A 90 -14.23 -8.74 1.93
CA TYR A 90 -14.21 -7.29 1.82
C TYR A 90 -13.46 -6.61 2.97
N VAL A 91 -13.73 -7.03 4.21
CA VAL A 91 -13.02 -6.48 5.39
C VAL A 91 -11.53 -6.81 5.33
N THR A 92 -11.17 -8.02 4.93
CA THR A 92 -9.76 -8.42 4.81
C THR A 92 -9.03 -7.54 3.79
N ASP A 93 -9.62 -7.35 2.62
CA ASP A 93 -9.02 -6.51 1.57
C ASP A 93 -8.93 -5.04 1.98
N ALA A 94 -9.99 -4.52 2.59
CA ALA A 94 -10.03 -3.13 3.05
C ALA A 94 -8.96 -2.87 4.12
N VAL A 95 -8.80 -3.78 5.09
CA VAL A 95 -7.79 -3.67 6.13
C VAL A 95 -6.38 -3.80 5.56
N ALA A 96 -6.16 -4.74 4.64
CA ALA A 96 -4.86 -4.90 3.98
C ALA A 96 -4.47 -3.64 3.19
N ARG A 97 -5.43 -3.09 2.43
CA ARG A 97 -5.22 -1.85 1.66
C ARG A 97 -4.95 -0.66 2.57
N GLN A 98 -5.67 -0.55 3.69
CA GLN A 98 -5.43 0.55 4.65
C GLN A 98 -4.03 0.44 5.26
N LEU A 99 -3.64 -0.76 5.70
CA LEU A 99 -2.31 -0.98 6.27
C LEU A 99 -1.19 -0.64 5.27
N GLU A 100 -1.39 -0.94 3.99
CA GLU A 100 -0.45 -0.55 2.94
C GLU A 100 -0.32 0.97 2.83
N LEU A 101 -1.44 1.69 2.80
CA LEU A 101 -1.43 3.16 2.76
C LEU A 101 -0.75 3.76 3.99
N ASP A 102 -1.01 3.19 5.17
CA ASP A 102 -0.38 3.64 6.42
C ASP A 102 1.15 3.44 6.36
N LEU A 103 1.63 2.27 5.94
CA LEU A 103 3.06 2.00 5.80
C LEU A 103 3.73 2.85 4.71
N LEU A 104 3.01 3.15 3.62
CA LEU A 104 3.50 4.06 2.58
C LEU A 104 3.63 5.49 3.08
N ALA A 105 2.68 5.96 3.89
CA ALA A 105 2.76 7.27 4.54
C ALA A 105 3.95 7.34 5.50
N GLU A 106 4.12 6.32 6.35
CA GLU A 106 5.27 6.23 7.26
C GLU A 106 6.61 6.23 6.49
N LEU A 107 6.69 5.54 5.35
CA LEU A 107 7.90 5.51 4.52
C LEU A 107 8.17 6.87 3.89
N SER A 108 7.12 7.55 3.41
CA SER A 108 7.23 8.89 2.86
C SER A 108 7.79 9.87 3.90
N ASP A 109 7.26 9.82 5.13
CA ASP A 109 7.70 10.69 6.23
C ASP A 109 9.17 10.45 6.59
N LEU A 110 9.62 9.19 6.63
CA LEU A 110 11.03 8.87 6.88
C LEU A 110 11.96 9.38 5.77
N LEU A 111 11.55 9.24 4.50
CA LEU A 111 12.34 9.72 3.37
C LEU A 111 12.44 11.24 3.35
N GLU A 112 11.34 11.95 3.66
CA GLU A 112 11.35 13.41 3.78
C GLU A 112 12.19 13.87 4.97
N ALA A 113 12.19 13.13 6.09
CA ALA A 113 13.06 13.43 7.22
C ALA A 113 14.56 13.22 6.90
N GLU A 114 14.90 12.20 6.11
CA GLU A 114 16.28 11.87 5.73
C GLU A 114 16.84 12.79 4.63
N HIS A 115 16.02 13.14 3.64
CA HIS A 115 16.46 13.83 2.43
C HIS A 115 15.89 15.24 2.23
N GLY A 116 14.90 15.62 3.03
CA GLY A 116 14.11 16.83 2.82
C GLY A 116 13.04 16.68 1.73
N PRO A 117 12.24 17.73 1.48
CA PRO A 117 11.19 17.70 0.48
C PRO A 117 11.75 17.56 -0.94
N VAL A 118 10.99 16.89 -1.82
CA VAL A 118 11.38 16.72 -3.23
C VAL A 118 11.37 18.08 -3.96
N PRO A 119 12.46 18.47 -4.64
CA PRO A 119 12.50 19.69 -5.43
C PRO A 119 11.46 19.74 -6.57
N GLU A 120 10.82 20.89 -6.79
CA GLU A 120 9.75 21.05 -7.80
C GLU A 120 10.20 20.88 -9.25
N ASP A 121 11.46 21.21 -9.55
CA ASP A 121 12.06 21.00 -10.86
C ASP A 121 12.19 19.51 -11.20
N VAL A 122 12.60 18.70 -10.22
CA VAL A 122 12.65 17.23 -10.35
C VAL A 122 11.25 16.64 -10.50
N LEU A 123 10.26 17.13 -9.74
CA LEU A 123 8.87 16.69 -9.88
C LEU A 123 8.28 17.04 -11.26
N ALA A 124 8.62 18.21 -11.80
CA ALA A 124 8.20 18.63 -13.14
C ALA A 124 8.79 17.72 -14.22
N GLU A 125 10.08 17.36 -14.10
CA GLU A 125 10.73 16.40 -15.00
C GLU A 125 10.06 15.03 -14.94
N ALA A 126 9.80 14.50 -13.74
CA ALA A 126 9.14 13.22 -13.55
C ALA A 126 7.72 13.17 -14.17
N ARG A 127 6.92 14.24 -13.96
CA ARG A 127 5.58 14.36 -14.57
C ARG A 127 5.65 14.40 -16.10
N ALA A 128 6.65 15.07 -16.67
CA ALA A 128 6.87 15.11 -18.12
C ALA A 128 7.28 13.75 -18.68
N ALA A 129 8.02 12.95 -17.91
CA ALA A 129 8.45 11.61 -18.29
C ALA A 129 7.32 10.57 -18.27
N TRP A 130 6.23 10.81 -17.52
CA TRP A 130 5.10 9.89 -17.42
C TRP A 130 3.75 10.58 -17.69
N PRO A 131 3.46 10.93 -18.96
CA PRO A 131 2.31 11.75 -19.33
C PRO A 131 0.94 11.10 -19.04
N ASP A 132 0.87 9.78 -18.89
CA ASP A 132 -0.37 9.04 -18.59
C ASP A 132 -0.75 9.04 -17.09
N ALA A 133 0.11 9.59 -16.22
CA ALA A 133 -0.14 9.67 -14.77
C ALA A 133 -0.93 10.91 -14.32
N GLN A 134 -1.42 11.73 -15.27
CA GLN A 134 -2.08 13.01 -15.03
C GLN A 134 -3.61 12.93 -15.14
#